data_AF-A0A4S1XH99-F1
#
_entry.id   AF-A0A4S1XH99-F1
#
_cell.length_a   1.000
_cell.length_b   1.000
_cell.length_c   1.000
_cell.angle_alpha   90.00
_cell.angle_beta   90.00
_cell.angle_gamma   90.00
#
_symmetry.space_group_name_H-M   'P 1'
#
loop_
_entity.id
_entity.type
_entity.pdbx_description
1 polymer ?
#
loop_
_entity_poly.entity_id
_entity_poly.type
_entity_poly.pdbx_seq_one_letter_code
_entity_poly.pdbx_strand_id
1 'polypeptide(L)' 'MTRGEFVEKATMLGIDPTAYDLDGRPSESYVLANEGAEYKVFYSERGLETGKELFPDESAALQRLLDLLVQDSSALIR' A
#
# COMPACT_ATOMS: atom_id res chain seq x y z
N MET A 1 6.17 -10.64 5.55
CA MET A 1 6.18 -10.37 4.10
C MET A 1 7.22 -9.30 3.82
N THR A 2 8.06 -9.55 2.82
CA THR A 2 9.03 -8.59 2.28
C THR A 2 8.42 -7.79 1.12
N ARG A 3 9.06 -6.69 0.71
CA ARG A 3 8.64 -5.92 -0.48
C ARG A 3 8.58 -6.77 -1.76
N GLY A 4 9.53 -7.70 -1.94
CA GLY A 4 9.55 -8.60 -3.09
C GLY A 4 8.31 -9.50 -3.12
N GLU A 5 8.02 -10.16 -1.99
CA GLU A 5 6.83 -11.00 -1.84
C GLU A 5 5.53 -10.21 -2.04
N PHE A 6 5.48 -8.96 -1.61
CA PHE A 6 4.34 -8.07 -1.84
C PHE A 6 4.13 -7.82 -3.34
N VAL A 7 5.17 -7.43 -4.08
CA VAL A 7 5.08 -7.16 -5.51
C VAL A 7 4.66 -8.41 -6.28
N GLU A 8 5.21 -9.58 -5.93
CA GLU A 8 4.82 -10.86 -6.54
C GLU A 8 3.33 -11.16 -6.29
N LYS A 9 2.85 -11.02 -5.05
CA LYS A 9 1.44 -11.24 -4.70
C LYS A 9 0.52 -10.24 -5.41
N ALA A 10 0.85 -8.96 -5.40
CA ALA A 10 0.08 -7.92 -6.07
C ALA A 10 -0.06 -8.21 -7.57
N THR A 11 1.05 -8.59 -8.21
CA THR A 11 1.06 -9.00 -9.62
C THR A 11 0.18 -10.22 -9.87
N MET A 12 0.28 -11.27 -9.04
CA MET A 12 -0.55 -12.48 -9.18
C MET A 12 -2.05 -12.22 -8.99
N LEU A 13 -2.40 -11.21 -8.19
CA LEU A 13 -3.77 -10.79 -7.93
C LEU A 13 -4.32 -9.82 -9.00
N GLY A 14 -3.50 -9.43 -9.98
CA GLY A 14 -3.88 -8.47 -11.01
C GLY A 14 -4.09 -7.06 -10.47
N ILE A 15 -3.39 -6.70 -9.39
CA ILE A 15 -3.41 -5.34 -8.84
C ILE A 15 -2.62 -4.42 -9.78
N ASP A 16 -3.22 -3.28 -10.11
CA ASP A 16 -2.61 -2.23 -10.89
C ASP A 16 -1.42 -1.60 -10.12
N PRO A 17 -0.23 -1.53 -10.71
CA PRO A 17 0.97 -1.03 -10.01
C PRO A 17 0.91 0.47 -9.71
N THR A 18 -0.05 1.22 -10.25
CA THR A 18 -0.29 2.62 -9.91
C THR A 18 -1.23 2.79 -8.71
N ALA A 19 -1.93 1.72 -8.30
CA ALA A 19 -2.82 1.72 -7.15
C ALA A 19 -2.07 1.71 -5.81
N TYR A 20 -0.75 1.50 -5.81
CA TYR A 20 0.07 1.53 -4.59
C TYR A 20 1.42 2.22 -4.77
N ASP A 21 1.97 2.74 -3.68
CA ASP A 21 3.32 3.31 -3.61
C ASP A 21 4.04 2.84 -2.34
N LEU A 22 5.25 2.28 -2.50
CA LEU A 22 6.06 1.75 -1.39
C LEU A 22 7.19 2.69 -0.94
N ASP A 23 7.28 3.86 -1.58
CA ASP A 23 8.36 4.83 -1.40
C ASP A 23 7.85 6.14 -0.75
N GLY A 24 6.59 6.17 -0.32
CA GLY A 24 5.98 7.31 0.37
C GLY A 24 5.65 8.50 -0.54
N ARG A 25 5.47 8.29 -1.85
CA ARG A 25 5.16 9.37 -2.80
C ARG A 25 3.65 9.53 -2.95
N PRO A 26 3.06 10.65 -2.48
CA PRO A 26 1.62 10.84 -2.54
C PRO A 26 1.16 11.08 -3.99
N SER A 27 0.66 10.02 -4.63
CA SER A 27 -0.22 10.06 -5.80
C SER A 27 -1.64 9.64 -5.39
N GLU A 28 -2.57 9.49 -6.32
CA GLU A 28 -3.87 8.86 -6.03
C GLU A 28 -3.68 7.35 -5.90
N SER A 29 -3.31 6.88 -4.69
CA SER A 29 -2.88 5.49 -4.44
C SER A 29 -2.85 5.13 -2.95
N TYR A 30 -2.77 3.83 -2.65
CA TYR A 30 -2.45 3.34 -1.32
C TYR A 30 -0.94 3.40 -1.06
N VAL A 31 -0.53 4.12 -0.02
CA VAL A 31 0.86 4.43 0.26
C VAL A 31 1.34 3.70 1.51
N LEU A 32 2.52 3.11 1.42
CA LEU A 32 3.35 2.71 2.55
C LEU A 32 4.46 3.75 2.74
N ALA A 33 4.47 4.41 3.89
CA ALA A 33 5.54 5.33 4.29
C ALA A 33 6.32 4.77 5.48
N ASN A 34 7.64 4.95 5.47
CA ASN A 34 8.49 4.70 6.63
C ASN A 34 8.69 6.00 7.41
N GLU A 35 8.29 6.01 8.68
CA GLU A 35 8.43 7.15 9.60
C GLU A 35 9.52 6.86 10.64
N GLY A 36 10.62 6.22 10.22
CA GLY A 36 11.75 5.85 11.06
C GLY A 36 11.48 4.59 11.89
N ALA A 37 10.77 4.72 13.01
CA ALA A 37 10.51 3.63 13.94
C ALA A 37 9.26 2.79 13.57
N GLU A 38 8.38 3.35 12.75
CA GLU A 38 7.09 2.78 12.41
C GLU A 38 6.82 2.90 10.91
N TYR A 39 5.84 2.12 10.45
CA TYR A 39 5.34 2.13 9.09
C TYR A 39 3.91 2.64 9.09
N LYS A 40 3.61 3.56 8.17
CA LYS A 40 2.29 4.17 8.00
C LYS A 40 1.68 3.70 6.70
N VAL A 41 0.47 3.14 6.76
CA VAL A 41 -0.35 2.79 5.60
C VAL A 41 -1.51 3.76 5.52
N PHE A 42 -1.75 4.33 4.34
CA PHE A 42 -2.83 5.30 4.13
C PHE A 42 -3.22 5.36 2.65
N TYR A 43 -4.42 5.83 2.36
CA TYR A 43 -4.79 6.22 1.00
C TYR A 43 -4.52 7.71 0.79
N SER A 44 -3.82 8.05 -0.28
CA SER A 44 -3.54 9.42 -0.68
C SER A 44 -4.45 9.80 -1.83
N GLU A 45 -5.18 10.91 -1.70
CA GLU A 45 -5.97 11.49 -2.80
C GLU A 45 -5.72 12.99 -2.85
N ARG A 46 -5.10 13.47 -3.94
CA ARG A 46 -4.81 14.90 -4.13
C ARG A 46 -4.07 15.56 -2.95
N GLY A 47 -3.18 14.79 -2.30
CA GLY A 47 -2.41 15.23 -1.14
C GLY A 47 -3.14 15.11 0.21
N LEU A 48 -4.37 14.59 0.23
CA LEU A 48 -5.08 14.26 1.45
C LEU A 48 -4.83 12.80 1.83
N GLU A 49 -4.35 12.59 3.05
CA GLU A 49 -4.14 11.25 3.60
C GLU A 49 -5.39 10.80 4.38
N THR A 50 -5.95 9.64 4.02
CA THR A 50 -7.13 9.03 4.67
C THR A 50 -6.84 7.58 5.06
N GLY A 51 -7.66 7.01 5.97
CA GLY A 51 -7.53 5.60 6.37
C GLY A 51 -6.17 5.26 6.99
N LYS A 52 -5.58 6.18 7.75
CA LYS A 52 -4.24 6.04 8.32
C LYS A 52 -4.19 4.92 9.36
N GLU A 53 -3.25 4.00 9.18
CA GLU A 53 -2.94 2.93 10.12
C GLU A 53 -1.42 2.86 10.34
N LEU A 54 -1.00 2.66 11.59
CA LEU A 54 0.40 2.59 12.00
C LEU A 54 0.77 1.16 12.39
N PHE A 55 1.98 0.75 12.02
CA PHE A 55 2.52 -0.58 12.24
C PHE A 55 3.95 -0.51 12.77
N PRO A 56 4.32 -1.37 13.74
CA PRO A 56 5.67 -1.39 14.29
C PRO A 56 6.71 -2.00 13.34
N ASP A 57 6.28 -2.69 12.27
CA ASP A 57 7.15 -3.37 11.34
C ASP A 57 6.61 -3.33 9.89
N GLU A 58 7.53 -3.40 8.92
CA GLU A 58 7.21 -3.31 7.50
C GLU A 58 6.31 -4.46 7.04
N SER A 59 6.51 -5.63 7.63
CA SER A 59 5.82 -6.85 7.22
C SER A 59 4.33 -6.76 7.51
N ALA A 60 3.95 -6.28 8.70
CA ALA A 60 2.56 -6.03 9.07
C ALA A 60 1.93 -4.94 8.18
N ALA A 61 2.67 -3.88 7.90
CA ALA A 61 2.20 -2.79 7.05
C ALA A 61 1.96 -3.23 5.60
N LEU A 62 2.88 -3.99 5.01
CA LEU A 62 2.72 -4.56 3.66
C LEU A 62 1.53 -5.52 3.59
N GLN A 63 1.30 -6.32 4.65
CA GLN A 63 0.14 -7.20 4.70
C GLN A 63 -1.16 -6.40 4.71
N ARG A 64 -1.25 -5.35 5.54
CA ARG A 64 -2.41 -4.46 5.57
C ARG A 64 -2.65 -3.79 4.22
N LEU A 65 -1.59 -3.29 3.59
CA LEU A 65 -1.65 -2.66 2.28
C LEU A 65 -2.24 -3.61 1.23
N LEU A 66 -1.78 -4.88 1.21
CA LEU A 66 -2.29 -5.88 0.30
C LEU A 66 -3.78 -6.17 0.53
N ASP A 67 -4.20 -6.30 1.79
CA ASP A 67 -5.60 -6.49 2.16
C ASP A 67 -6.50 -5.33 1.68
N LEU A 68 -6.02 -4.09 1.79
CA LEU A 68 -6.73 -2.91 1.27
C LEU A 68 -6.88 -2.97 -0.26
N LEU A 69 -5.81 -3.27 -0.98
CA LEU A 69 -5.80 -3.36 -2.44
C LEU A 69 -6.74 -4.47 -2.96
N VAL A 70 -6.81 -5.61 -2.27
CA VAL A 70 -7.71 -6.72 -2.64
C VAL A 70 -9.18 -6.37 -2.41
N GLN A 71 -9.47 -5.55 -1.38
CA GLN A 71 -10.83 -5.10 -1.09
C GLN A 71 -11.27 -3.98 -2.05
N ASP A 72 -10.32 -3.24 -2.60
CA ASP A 72 -10.55 -2.12 -3.51
C ASP A 72 -10.65 -2.59 -4.97
N SER A 73 -11.88 -2.63 -5.51
CA SER A 73 -12.09 -3.08 -6.90
C SER A 73 -11.54 -2.12 -7.96
N SER A 74 -11.20 -0.87 -7.60
CA SER A 74 -10.53 0.08 -8.50
C SER A 74 -9.04 -0.19 -8.63
N ALA A 75 -8.44 -0.94 -7.69
CA ALA A 75 -7.05 -1.31 -7.72
C ALA A 75 -6.73 -2.47 -8.67
N LEU A 76 -7.71 -3.05 -9.37
CA LEU A 76 -7.50 -4.15 -10.31
C LEU A 76 -7.26 -3.65 -11.74
N ILE A 77 -6.35 -4.30 -12.46
CA ILE A 77 -6.12 -4.07 -13.90
C ILE A 77 -7.43 -4.42 -14.65
N ARG A 78 -8.01 -3.43 -15.35
CA ARG A 78 -9.22 -3.59 -16.15
C ARG A 78 -8.94 -4.03 -17.58
#